data_AF-A0A351DUA0-F1
#
_entry.id   AF-A0A351DUA0-F1
#
_cell.length_a   1.000
_cell.length_b   1.000
_cell.length_c   1.000
_cell.angle_alpha   90.00
_cell.angle_beta   90.00
_cell.angle_gamma   90.00
#
_symmetry.space_group_name_H-M   'P 1'
#
loop_
_entity.id
_entity.type
_entity.pdbx_description
1 polymer ?
#
loop_
_entity_poly.entity_id
_entity_poly.type
_entity_poly.pdbx_seq_one_letter_code
_entity_poly.pdbx_strand_id
1 'polypeptide(L)'
;MAASNYVTSDKQAINLGIYGADLSYATIFEENAVSIAYLDVVQSLANELGIGDVIDNDVIARAEANRTRQDSLVAIVSESFFAMNQKLKANGQEDLSGMLVASGWLESIYLATRYTEQANDDLKKRIAEQKLVMEDVMMLVKSYTQSAELAGLIASMQPVVDAFDAVTKEAGASDITKSEGAIIIGGGPSFSMSDEALASIANAVADVRNQLVK
;
A
#
# COMPACT_ATOMS: atom_id res chain seq x y z
N MET A 1 11.78 -30.17 4.88
CA MET A 1 10.64 -29.32 5.29
C MET A 1 10.88 -27.90 4.83
N ALA A 2 10.86 -27.63 3.51
CA ALA A 2 11.32 -26.34 2.96
C ALA A 2 10.26 -25.70 2.06
N ALA A 3 9.84 -26.33 0.97
CA ALA A 3 8.92 -25.70 0.01
C ALA A 3 7.56 -25.27 0.60
N SER A 4 6.94 -26.08 1.48
CA SER A 4 5.63 -25.75 2.06
C SER A 4 5.66 -24.53 2.99
N ASN A 5 6.77 -24.31 3.70
CA ASN A 5 6.90 -23.17 4.61
C ASN A 5 7.11 -21.87 3.82
N TYR A 6 7.91 -21.91 2.75
CA TYR A 6 8.10 -20.76 1.86
C TYR A 6 6.79 -20.33 1.19
N VAL A 7 6.05 -21.27 0.59
CA VAL A 7 4.73 -20.97 0.00
C VAL A 7 3.75 -20.38 1.04
N THR A 8 3.91 -20.73 2.32
CA THR A 8 3.10 -20.16 3.40
C THR A 8 3.56 -18.73 3.73
N SER A 9 4.86 -18.47 3.84
CA SER A 9 5.39 -17.12 4.10
C SER A 9 5.10 -16.14 2.97
N ASP A 10 5.12 -16.58 1.73
CA ASP A 10 4.83 -15.73 0.58
C ASP A 10 3.38 -15.24 0.62
N LYS A 11 2.44 -16.16 0.88
CA LYS A 11 1.02 -15.83 1.08
C LYS A 11 0.79 -14.95 2.31
N GLN A 12 1.50 -15.20 3.40
CA GLN A 12 1.42 -14.38 4.61
C GLN A 12 1.90 -12.96 4.34
N ALA A 13 3.00 -12.78 3.60
CA ALA A 13 3.52 -11.45 3.25
C ALA A 13 2.56 -10.68 2.34
N ILE A 14 1.97 -11.35 1.34
CA ILE A 14 0.93 -10.77 0.48
C ILE A 14 -0.30 -10.36 1.31
N ASN A 15 -0.81 -11.26 2.15
CA ASN A 15 -1.95 -10.97 3.00
C ASN A 15 -1.64 -9.84 4.00
N LEU A 16 -0.42 -9.79 4.54
CA LEU A 16 0.01 -8.73 5.45
C LEU A 16 -0.01 -7.36 4.76
N GLY A 17 0.38 -7.28 3.49
CA GLY A 17 0.25 -6.05 2.70
C GLY A 17 -1.22 -5.64 2.49
N ILE A 18 -2.08 -6.59 2.11
CA ILE A 18 -3.52 -6.37 1.88
C ILE A 18 -4.23 -5.91 3.16
N TYR A 19 -4.13 -6.68 4.23
CA TYR A 19 -4.73 -6.31 5.53
C TYR A 19 -4.12 -5.03 6.09
N GLY A 20 -2.89 -4.71 5.72
CA GLY A 20 -2.26 -3.44 6.10
C GLY A 20 -2.84 -2.22 5.40
N ALA A 21 -3.16 -2.35 4.13
CA ALA A 21 -3.89 -1.32 3.41
C ALA A 21 -5.32 -1.15 3.97
N ASP A 22 -6.02 -2.26 4.25
CA ASP A 22 -7.33 -2.24 4.89
C ASP A 22 -7.29 -1.56 6.27
N LEU A 23 -6.29 -1.89 7.10
CA LEU A 23 -6.08 -1.25 8.40
C LEU A 23 -5.85 0.27 8.25
N SER A 24 -4.99 0.66 7.32
CA SER A 24 -4.71 2.07 7.03
C SER A 24 -5.98 2.80 6.59
N TYR A 25 -6.75 2.20 5.68
CA TYR A 25 -8.02 2.74 5.22
C TYR A 25 -9.04 2.87 6.35
N ALA A 26 -9.23 1.81 7.14
CA ALA A 26 -10.15 1.81 8.28
C ALA A 26 -9.76 2.89 9.31
N THR A 27 -8.47 3.11 9.53
CA THR A 27 -7.96 4.16 10.43
C THR A 27 -8.27 5.57 9.92
N ILE A 28 -8.30 5.78 8.60
CA ILE A 28 -8.56 7.09 7.97
C ILE A 28 -10.07 7.36 7.77
N PHE A 29 -10.86 6.33 7.49
CA PHE A 29 -12.24 6.51 6.99
C PHE A 29 -13.33 5.78 7.79
N GLU A 30 -12.99 4.78 8.60
CA GLU A 30 -13.97 3.94 9.29
C GLU A 30 -14.02 4.17 10.81
N GLU A 31 -14.93 3.45 11.48
CA GLU A 31 -15.07 3.47 12.93
C GLU A 31 -13.94 2.70 13.62
N ASN A 32 -13.39 3.30 14.67
CA ASN A 32 -12.21 2.86 15.44
C ASN A 32 -12.21 1.38 15.87
N ALA A 33 -13.37 0.73 16.01
CA ALA A 33 -13.45 -0.68 16.36
C ALA A 33 -12.97 -1.61 15.23
N VAL A 34 -13.20 -1.23 13.98
CA VAL A 34 -12.78 -2.01 12.81
C VAL A 34 -11.25 -1.96 12.65
N SER A 35 -10.64 -0.80 12.89
CA SER A 35 -9.17 -0.63 12.88
C SER A 35 -8.48 -1.56 13.90
N ILE A 36 -9.02 -1.71 15.10
CA ILE A 36 -8.42 -2.62 16.12
C ILE A 36 -8.53 -4.09 15.67
N ALA A 37 -9.66 -4.50 15.12
CA ALA A 37 -9.81 -5.86 14.59
C ALA A 37 -8.81 -6.17 13.46
N TYR A 38 -8.57 -5.20 12.56
CA TYR A 38 -7.55 -5.34 11.53
C TYR A 38 -6.12 -5.38 12.11
N LEU A 39 -5.85 -4.61 13.16
CA LEU A 39 -4.55 -4.60 13.83
C LEU A 39 -4.20 -5.98 14.43
N ASP A 40 -5.19 -6.68 15.01
CA ASP A 40 -5.00 -8.04 15.53
C ASP A 40 -4.65 -9.03 14.40
N VAL A 41 -5.31 -8.93 13.24
CA VAL A 41 -5.00 -9.77 12.07
C VAL A 41 -3.59 -9.51 11.55
N VAL A 42 -3.22 -8.23 11.43
CA VAL A 42 -1.88 -7.79 11.01
C VAL A 42 -0.82 -8.31 11.99
N GLN A 43 -1.07 -8.24 13.30
CA GLN A 43 -0.17 -8.81 14.32
C GLN A 43 0.00 -10.32 14.16
N SER A 44 -1.09 -11.06 13.94
CA SER A 44 -1.04 -12.51 13.72
C SER A 44 -0.18 -12.87 12.51
N LEU A 45 -0.38 -12.19 11.38
CA LEU A 45 0.40 -12.41 10.16
C LEU A 45 1.89 -12.05 10.37
N ALA A 46 2.18 -10.96 11.08
CA ALA A 46 3.54 -10.57 11.44
C ALA A 46 4.23 -11.62 12.34
N ASN A 47 3.51 -12.19 13.30
CA ASN A 47 4.01 -13.28 14.16
C ASN A 47 4.37 -14.52 13.34
N GLU A 48 3.51 -14.90 12.39
CA GLU A 48 3.75 -16.07 11.52
C GLU A 48 4.98 -15.88 10.61
N LEU A 49 5.25 -14.63 10.20
CA LEU A 49 6.44 -14.25 9.44
C LEU A 49 7.71 -14.09 10.29
N GLY A 50 7.61 -14.24 11.61
CA GLY A 50 8.74 -14.08 12.53
C GLY A 50 9.18 -12.63 12.76
N ILE A 51 8.30 -11.67 12.46
CA ILE A 51 8.53 -10.22 12.64
C ILE A 51 7.55 -9.57 13.63
N GLY A 52 6.74 -10.38 14.32
CA GLY A 52 5.62 -9.90 15.14
C GLY A 52 6.01 -9.13 16.39
N ASP A 53 7.28 -9.20 16.82
CA ASP A 53 7.80 -8.34 17.90
C ASP A 53 7.85 -6.85 17.51
N VAL A 54 7.63 -6.50 16.24
CA VAL A 54 7.39 -5.12 15.79
C VAL A 54 6.04 -4.58 16.26
N ILE A 55 5.03 -5.45 16.41
CA ILE A 55 3.69 -5.11 16.90
C ILE A 55 3.52 -5.78 18.25
N ASP A 56 4.24 -5.29 19.25
CA ASP A 56 4.17 -5.81 20.61
C ASP A 56 2.96 -5.27 21.39
N ASN A 57 2.83 -5.70 22.64
CA ASN A 57 1.73 -5.26 23.51
C ASN A 57 1.73 -3.74 23.78
N ASP A 58 2.88 -3.06 23.68
CA ASP A 58 2.94 -1.59 23.85
C ASP A 58 2.32 -0.89 22.65
N VAL A 59 2.64 -1.35 21.43
CA VAL A 59 2.03 -0.83 20.19
C VAL A 59 0.51 -1.01 20.21
N ILE A 60 0.03 -2.20 20.58
CA ILE A 60 -1.41 -2.46 20.70
C ILE A 60 -2.05 -1.54 21.75
N ALA A 61 -1.46 -1.44 22.95
CA ALA A 61 -2.00 -0.58 24.01
C ALA A 61 -2.02 0.90 23.59
N ARG A 62 -0.99 1.38 22.87
CA ARG A 62 -0.93 2.73 22.31
C ARG A 62 -2.03 2.94 21.27
N ALA A 63 -2.29 1.97 20.39
CA ALA A 63 -3.36 2.04 19.40
C ALA A 63 -4.73 2.11 20.09
N GLU A 64 -5.00 1.25 21.07
CA GLU A 64 -6.26 1.25 21.84
C GLU A 64 -6.49 2.55 22.62
N ALA A 65 -5.44 3.10 23.22
CA ALA A 65 -5.49 4.35 23.98
C ALA A 65 -5.73 5.57 23.08
N ASN A 66 -5.27 5.51 21.83
CA ASN A 66 -5.44 6.57 20.83
C ASN A 66 -6.53 6.26 19.81
N ARG A 67 -7.39 5.25 20.06
CA ARG A 67 -8.39 4.81 19.08
C ARG A 67 -9.29 5.94 18.58
N THR A 68 -9.56 6.96 19.38
CA THR A 68 -10.40 8.12 19.02
C THR A 68 -9.61 9.32 18.49
N ARG A 69 -8.28 9.20 18.39
CA ARG A 69 -7.37 10.22 17.89
C ARG A 69 -6.80 9.76 16.56
N GLN A 70 -7.54 10.03 15.50
CA GLN A 70 -7.22 9.58 14.14
C GLN A 70 -5.76 9.83 13.76
N ASP A 71 -5.26 11.05 13.87
CA ASP A 71 -3.87 11.39 13.52
C ASP A 71 -2.84 10.52 14.27
N SER A 72 -3.09 10.26 15.56
CA SER A 72 -2.23 9.42 16.38
C SER A 72 -2.31 7.95 15.96
N LEU A 73 -3.51 7.46 15.64
CA LEU A 73 -3.70 6.09 15.18
C LEU A 73 -3.05 5.86 13.79
N VAL A 74 -3.21 6.81 12.86
CA VAL A 74 -2.52 6.81 11.54
C VAL A 74 -1.01 6.73 11.72
N ALA A 75 -0.45 7.54 12.64
CA ALA A 75 0.98 7.54 12.92
C ALA A 75 1.46 6.18 13.46
N ILE A 76 0.76 5.61 14.44
CA ILE A 76 1.10 4.30 15.02
C ILE A 76 1.09 3.21 13.94
N VAL A 77 0.01 3.13 13.15
CA VAL A 77 -0.11 2.13 12.06
C VAL A 77 1.01 2.31 11.04
N SER A 78 1.28 3.54 10.62
CA SER A 78 2.33 3.84 9.63
C SER A 78 3.73 3.46 10.13
N GLU A 79 4.03 3.77 11.40
CA GLU A 79 5.28 3.39 12.07
C GLU A 79 5.45 1.86 12.12
N SER A 80 4.38 1.13 12.46
CA SER A 80 4.38 -0.33 12.51
C SER A 80 4.66 -0.95 11.13
N PHE A 81 4.01 -0.47 10.05
CA PHE A 81 4.27 -0.97 8.70
C PHE A 81 5.69 -0.72 8.23
N PHE A 82 6.21 0.48 8.49
CA PHE A 82 7.60 0.80 8.17
C PHE A 82 8.58 -0.11 8.91
N ALA A 83 8.35 -0.34 10.21
CA ALA A 83 9.20 -1.20 11.02
C ALA A 83 9.14 -2.67 10.58
N MET A 84 7.96 -3.18 10.20
CA MET A 84 7.81 -4.55 9.68
C MET A 84 8.59 -4.73 8.36
N ASN A 85 8.46 -3.79 7.43
CA ASN A 85 9.20 -3.79 6.17
C ASN A 85 10.73 -3.79 6.43
N GLN A 86 11.19 -2.89 7.29
CA GLN A 86 12.61 -2.79 7.63
C GLN A 86 13.14 -4.06 8.30
N LYS A 87 12.31 -4.74 9.10
CA LYS A 87 12.69 -5.99 9.75
C LYS A 87 12.81 -7.16 8.78
N LEU A 88 11.86 -7.31 7.84
CA LEU A 88 11.96 -8.32 6.77
C LEU A 88 13.27 -8.14 5.99
N LYS A 89 13.60 -6.91 5.61
CA LYS A 89 14.85 -6.59 4.91
C LYS A 89 16.08 -6.90 5.77
N ALA A 90 16.08 -6.53 7.05
CA ALA A 90 17.18 -6.83 7.98
C ALA A 90 17.40 -8.35 8.18
N ASN A 91 16.35 -9.15 8.06
CA ASN A 91 16.41 -10.61 8.09
C ASN A 91 16.84 -11.25 6.76
N GLY A 92 17.12 -10.44 5.72
CA GLY A 92 17.42 -10.92 4.37
C GLY A 92 16.21 -11.43 3.59
N GLN A 93 14.99 -11.15 4.06
CA GLN A 93 13.71 -11.53 3.45
C GLN A 93 13.19 -10.39 2.56
N GLU A 94 14.05 -9.88 1.66
CA GLU A 94 13.72 -8.77 0.77
C GLU A 94 12.59 -9.12 -0.20
N ASP A 95 12.47 -10.40 -0.58
CA ASP A 95 11.39 -10.90 -1.42
C ASP A 95 10.02 -10.78 -0.72
N LEU A 96 9.92 -11.21 0.54
CA LEU A 96 8.72 -11.03 1.37
C LEU A 96 8.42 -9.55 1.60
N SER A 97 9.45 -8.72 1.82
CA SER A 97 9.28 -7.27 1.90
C SER A 97 8.73 -6.70 0.60
N GLY A 98 9.18 -7.19 -0.55
CA GLY A 98 8.68 -6.80 -1.86
C GLY A 98 7.22 -7.19 -2.06
N MET A 99 6.84 -8.41 -1.66
CA MET A 99 5.46 -8.88 -1.68
C MET A 99 4.53 -8.04 -0.81
N LEU A 100 4.96 -7.72 0.41
CA LEU A 100 4.22 -6.84 1.34
C LEU A 100 3.96 -5.47 0.71
N VAL A 101 4.99 -4.83 0.15
CA VAL A 101 4.88 -3.48 -0.45
C VAL A 101 3.99 -3.51 -1.69
N ALA A 102 4.22 -4.44 -2.60
CA ALA A 102 3.46 -4.53 -3.85
C ALA A 102 1.98 -4.82 -3.63
N SER A 103 1.67 -5.77 -2.74
CA SER A 103 0.29 -6.12 -2.40
C SER A 103 -0.43 -5.02 -1.61
N GLY A 104 0.27 -4.34 -0.70
CA GLY A 104 -0.30 -3.20 0.03
C GLY A 104 -0.59 -2.00 -0.88
N TRP A 105 0.28 -1.71 -1.85
CA TRP A 105 0.00 -0.69 -2.86
C TRP A 105 -1.21 -1.09 -3.73
N LEU A 106 -1.27 -2.33 -4.20
CA LEU A 106 -2.40 -2.83 -4.99
C LEU A 106 -3.73 -2.69 -4.25
N GLU A 107 -3.81 -3.11 -2.98
CA GLU A 107 -5.05 -2.99 -2.19
C GLU A 107 -5.39 -1.52 -1.92
N SER A 108 -4.39 -0.66 -1.70
CA SER A 108 -4.63 0.78 -1.55
C SER A 108 -5.30 1.39 -2.79
N ILE A 109 -4.87 1.01 -4.00
CA ILE A 109 -5.51 1.45 -5.24
C ILE A 109 -6.88 0.81 -5.42
N TYR A 110 -7.06 -0.46 -5.04
CA TYR A 110 -8.35 -1.12 -5.08
C TYR A 110 -9.39 -0.37 -4.23
N LEU A 111 -9.01 0.02 -3.01
CA LEU A 111 -9.86 0.81 -2.13
C LEU A 111 -10.15 2.21 -2.69
N ALA A 112 -9.14 2.88 -3.26
CA ALA A 112 -9.31 4.20 -3.88
C ALA A 112 -10.22 4.16 -5.12
N THR A 113 -10.25 3.04 -5.85
CA THR A 113 -11.01 2.87 -7.10
C THR A 113 -12.35 2.15 -6.93
N ARG A 114 -12.74 1.78 -5.70
CA ARG A 114 -13.99 1.07 -5.43
C ARG A 114 -15.27 1.88 -5.75
N TYR A 115 -15.16 3.22 -5.74
CA TYR A 115 -16.29 4.14 -5.94
C TYR A 115 -16.02 5.14 -7.08
N THR A 116 -15.40 4.68 -8.17
CA THR A 116 -15.01 5.53 -9.31
C THR A 116 -16.18 6.26 -9.96
N GLU A 117 -17.38 5.68 -9.96
CA GLU A 117 -18.60 6.35 -10.45
C GLU A 117 -18.95 7.64 -9.68
N GLN A 118 -18.43 7.79 -8.46
CA GLN A 118 -18.65 8.93 -7.57
C GLN A 118 -17.38 9.78 -7.41
N ALA A 119 -16.31 9.46 -8.16
CA ALA A 119 -15.03 10.15 -8.02
C ALA A 119 -15.14 11.59 -8.51
N ASN A 120 -14.85 12.54 -7.62
CA ASN A 120 -14.63 13.93 -7.97
C ASN A 120 -13.25 14.11 -8.63
N ASP A 121 -13.01 15.27 -9.24
CA ASP A 121 -11.76 15.56 -9.95
C ASP A 121 -10.52 15.44 -9.05
N ASP A 122 -10.66 15.76 -7.75
CA ASP A 122 -9.58 15.62 -6.78
C ASP A 122 -9.20 14.14 -6.57
N LEU A 123 -10.17 13.24 -6.39
CA LEU A 123 -9.91 11.81 -6.27
C LEU A 123 -9.31 11.24 -7.56
N LYS A 124 -9.84 11.63 -8.72
CA LYS A 124 -9.29 11.23 -10.03
C LYS A 124 -7.82 11.63 -10.16
N LYS A 125 -7.50 12.87 -9.78
CA LYS A 125 -6.13 13.37 -9.77
C LYS A 125 -5.24 12.59 -8.79
N ARG A 126 -5.72 12.30 -7.57
CA ARG A 126 -4.96 11.53 -6.58
C ARG A 126 -4.67 10.11 -7.05
N ILE A 127 -5.61 9.47 -7.76
CA ILE A 127 -5.38 8.17 -8.38
C ILE A 127 -4.38 8.30 -9.54
N ALA A 128 -4.44 9.36 -10.35
CA ALA A 128 -3.49 9.61 -11.44
C ALA A 128 -2.05 9.77 -10.93
N GLU A 129 -1.86 10.48 -9.82
CA GLU A 129 -0.56 10.65 -9.16
C GLU A 129 0.06 9.31 -8.73
N GLN A 130 -0.74 8.26 -8.53
CA GLN A 130 -0.23 6.92 -8.18
C GLN A 130 0.57 6.25 -9.30
N LYS A 131 0.60 6.81 -10.53
CA LYS A 131 1.55 6.37 -11.57
C LYS A 131 2.99 6.44 -11.06
N LEU A 132 3.37 7.52 -10.37
CA LEU A 132 4.73 7.65 -9.83
C LEU A 132 5.02 6.61 -8.74
N VAL A 133 4.06 6.44 -7.82
CA VAL A 133 4.20 5.48 -6.72
C VAL A 133 4.29 4.05 -7.27
N MET A 134 3.50 3.72 -8.29
CA MET A 134 3.59 2.46 -9.01
C MET A 134 4.97 2.28 -9.65
N GLU A 135 5.50 3.29 -10.35
CA GLU A 135 6.84 3.23 -10.96
C GLU A 135 7.90 2.93 -9.89
N ASP A 136 7.83 3.59 -8.74
CA ASP A 136 8.75 3.40 -7.62
C ASP A 136 8.59 2.01 -6.97
N VAL A 137 7.36 1.54 -6.75
CA VAL A 137 7.07 0.19 -6.24
C VAL A 137 7.63 -0.87 -7.18
N MET A 138 7.34 -0.76 -8.48
CA MET A 138 7.83 -1.72 -9.48
C MET A 138 9.35 -1.69 -9.61
N MET A 139 9.98 -0.52 -9.51
CA MET A 139 11.44 -0.38 -9.48
C MET A 139 12.04 -1.05 -8.25
N LEU A 140 11.46 -0.80 -7.07
CA LEU A 140 11.89 -1.37 -5.80
C LEU A 140 11.81 -2.89 -5.83
N VAL A 141 10.65 -3.46 -6.15
CA VAL A 141 10.47 -4.91 -6.09
C VAL A 141 11.30 -5.64 -7.14
N LYS A 142 11.53 -5.04 -8.32
CA LYS A 142 12.42 -5.59 -9.36
C LYS A 142 13.90 -5.52 -8.96
N SER A 143 14.27 -4.66 -8.00
CA SER A 143 15.65 -4.55 -7.51
C SER A 143 16.06 -5.68 -6.56
N TYR A 144 15.08 -6.39 -5.98
CA TYR A 144 15.32 -7.49 -5.06
C TYR A 144 15.64 -8.81 -5.77
N THR A 145 16.25 -9.73 -5.03
CA THR A 145 16.37 -11.12 -5.49
C THR A 145 14.98 -11.72 -5.71
N GLN A 146 14.73 -12.20 -6.92
CA GLN A 146 13.40 -12.68 -7.31
C GLN A 146 13.23 -14.15 -6.93
N SER A 147 12.42 -14.42 -5.91
CA SER A 147 11.78 -15.73 -5.74
C SER A 147 10.76 -15.97 -6.87
N ALA A 148 10.34 -17.23 -7.06
CA ALA A 148 9.35 -17.55 -8.08
C ALA A 148 8.01 -16.85 -7.80
N GLU A 149 7.67 -16.71 -6.53
CA GLU A 149 6.46 -16.08 -6.04
C GLU A 149 6.51 -14.56 -6.22
N LEU A 150 7.63 -13.89 -5.94
CA LEU A 150 7.76 -12.44 -6.18
C LEU A 150 7.72 -12.15 -7.68
N ALA A 151 8.42 -12.95 -8.48
CA ALA A 151 8.37 -12.83 -9.94
C ALA A 151 6.94 -13.04 -10.47
N GLY A 152 6.20 -13.99 -9.90
CA GLY A 152 4.78 -14.23 -10.20
C GLY A 152 3.90 -13.04 -9.86
N LEU A 153 4.09 -12.42 -8.68
CA LEU A 153 3.36 -11.22 -8.27
C LEU A 153 3.64 -10.06 -9.22
N ILE A 154 4.92 -9.78 -9.53
CA ILE A 154 5.32 -8.74 -10.48
C ILE A 154 4.66 -8.95 -11.85
N ALA A 155 4.67 -10.19 -12.35
CA ALA A 155 4.04 -10.52 -13.62
C ALA A 155 2.52 -10.32 -13.58
N SER A 156 1.86 -10.70 -12.47
CA SER A 156 0.43 -10.51 -12.28
C SER A 156 0.02 -9.03 -12.25
N MET A 157 0.91 -8.13 -11.82
CA MET A 157 0.65 -6.70 -11.77
C MET A 157 0.85 -5.98 -13.11
N GLN A 158 1.41 -6.64 -14.13
CA GLN A 158 1.67 -6.01 -15.43
C GLN A 158 0.43 -5.37 -16.08
N PRO A 159 -0.78 -5.98 -16.05
CA PRO A 159 -1.98 -5.32 -16.58
C PRO A 159 -2.34 -4.01 -15.87
N VAL A 160 -2.02 -3.89 -14.57
CA VAL A 160 -2.20 -2.65 -13.81
C VAL A 160 -1.19 -1.60 -14.30
N VAL A 161 0.08 -2.00 -14.48
CA VAL A 161 1.12 -1.12 -15.04
C VAL A 161 0.71 -0.59 -16.40
N ASP A 162 0.25 -1.47 -17.29
CA ASP A 162 -0.18 -1.11 -18.63
C ASP A 162 -1.40 -0.15 -18.60
N ALA A 163 -2.33 -0.34 -17.66
CA ALA A 163 -3.47 0.56 -17.51
C ALA A 163 -3.05 1.99 -17.09
N PHE A 164 -2.01 2.11 -16.26
CA PHE A 164 -1.45 3.40 -15.86
C PHE A 164 -0.70 4.13 -16.99
N ASP A 165 -0.41 3.50 -18.13
CA ASP A 165 0.18 4.19 -19.29
C ASP A 165 -0.77 5.18 -19.96
N ALA A 166 -2.08 5.05 -19.74
CA ALA A 166 -3.07 6.02 -20.16
C ALA A 166 -3.07 7.32 -19.33
N VAL A 167 -2.35 7.35 -18.20
CA VAL A 167 -2.22 8.56 -17.36
C VAL A 167 -1.20 9.51 -17.99
N THR A 168 -1.64 10.74 -18.23
CA THR A 168 -0.77 11.80 -18.76
C THR A 168 0.00 12.44 -17.62
N LYS A 169 1.33 12.54 -17.80
CA LYS A 169 2.25 13.26 -16.92
C LYS A 169 2.74 14.51 -17.64
N GLU A 170 2.37 15.68 -17.16
CA GLU A 170 2.90 16.94 -17.64
C GLU A 170 4.00 17.42 -16.70
N ALA A 171 5.14 17.82 -17.25
CA ALA A 171 6.22 18.38 -16.44
C ALA A 171 5.80 19.74 -15.88
N GLY A 172 6.03 19.96 -14.58
CA GLY A 172 5.78 21.24 -13.92
C GLY A 172 7.01 21.70 -13.14
N ALA A 173 7.20 23.01 -13.09
CA ALA A 173 8.21 23.61 -12.23
C ALA A 173 7.77 23.54 -10.76
N SER A 174 8.73 23.46 -9.84
CA SER A 174 8.46 23.69 -8.43
C SER A 174 8.31 25.19 -8.19
N ASP A 175 7.28 25.57 -7.46
CA ASP A 175 7.00 26.96 -7.10
C ASP A 175 7.13 27.13 -5.59
N ILE A 176 7.83 28.18 -5.17
CA ILE A 176 7.97 28.51 -3.75
C ILE A 176 7.14 29.76 -3.49
N THR A 177 6.10 29.62 -2.69
CA THR A 177 5.26 30.75 -2.25
C THR A 177 5.41 30.94 -0.73
N LYS A 178 5.31 32.19 -0.28
CA LYS A 178 5.22 32.50 1.16
C LYS A 178 3.81 32.94 1.48
N SER A 179 3.14 32.22 2.37
CA SER A 179 1.80 32.58 2.87
C SER A 179 1.77 32.44 4.39
N GLU A 180 1.25 33.46 5.08
CA GLU A 180 1.08 33.46 6.55
C GLU A 180 2.32 33.06 7.37
N GLY A 181 3.52 33.42 6.90
CA GLY A 181 4.78 33.09 7.56
C GLY A 181 5.30 31.67 7.29
N ALA A 182 4.56 30.84 6.56
CA ALA A 182 4.99 29.53 6.07
C ALA A 182 5.57 29.62 4.65
N ILE A 183 6.59 28.81 4.38
CA ILE A 183 7.09 28.55 3.03
C ILE A 183 6.27 27.38 2.48
N ILE A 184 5.44 27.65 1.47
CA ILE A 184 4.69 26.64 0.73
C ILE A 184 5.52 26.30 -0.51
N ILE A 185 6.06 25.09 -0.54
CA ILE A 185 6.67 24.50 -1.72
C ILE A 185 5.56 23.76 -2.47
N GLY A 186 5.15 24.30 -3.60
CA GLY A 186 4.15 23.73 -4.50
C GLY A 186 4.72 23.44 -5.89
N GLY A 187 3.84 23.20 -6.85
CA GLY A 187 4.22 22.83 -8.21
C GLY A 187 4.67 21.37 -8.32
N GLY A 188 5.49 21.09 -9.34
CA GLY A 188 5.85 19.73 -9.74
C GLY A 188 4.94 19.19 -10.86
N PRO A 189 5.18 17.95 -11.32
CA PRO A 189 4.42 17.39 -12.43
C PRO A 189 2.92 17.26 -12.11
N SER A 190 2.07 17.55 -13.08
CA SER A 190 0.63 17.30 -13.00
C SER A 190 0.29 15.96 -13.65
N PHE A 191 -0.70 15.27 -13.07
CA PHE A 191 -1.20 14.00 -13.56
C PHE A 191 -2.69 14.14 -13.87
N SER A 192 -3.09 13.63 -15.03
CA SER A 192 -4.48 13.62 -15.47
C SER A 192 -4.79 12.35 -16.26
N MET A 193 -6.07 11.98 -16.29
CA MET A 193 -6.55 10.82 -17.03
C MET A 193 -8.01 11.02 -17.44
N SER A 194 -8.50 10.24 -18.40
CA SER A 194 -9.92 10.20 -18.74
C SER A 194 -10.70 9.25 -17.82
N ASP A 195 -12.02 9.30 -17.88
CA ASP A 195 -12.88 8.39 -17.12
C ASP A 195 -12.73 6.93 -17.59
N GLU A 196 -12.47 6.74 -18.88
CA GLU A 196 -12.19 5.42 -19.45
C GLU A 196 -10.86 4.86 -18.94
N ALA A 197 -9.84 5.71 -18.80
CA ALA A 197 -8.56 5.32 -18.19
C ALA A 197 -8.75 4.94 -16.72
N LEU A 198 -9.52 5.72 -15.95
CA LEU A 198 -9.84 5.42 -14.56
C LEU A 198 -10.57 4.07 -14.43
N ALA A 199 -11.57 3.82 -15.27
CA ALA A 199 -12.30 2.55 -15.28
C ALA A 199 -11.38 1.38 -15.64
N SER A 200 -10.44 1.57 -16.57
CA SER A 200 -9.46 0.55 -16.96
C SER A 200 -8.51 0.21 -15.81
N ILE A 201 -8.01 1.21 -15.09
CA ILE A 201 -7.19 1.01 -13.88
C ILE A 201 -7.99 0.26 -12.81
N ALA A 202 -9.22 0.69 -12.52
CA ALA A 202 -10.07 0.06 -11.51
C ALA A 202 -10.32 -1.43 -11.80
N ASN A 203 -10.64 -1.75 -13.06
CA ASN A 203 -10.86 -3.13 -13.49
C ASN A 203 -9.58 -3.98 -13.38
N ALA A 204 -8.45 -3.48 -13.89
CA ALA A 204 -7.18 -4.19 -13.82
C ALA A 204 -6.76 -4.48 -12.38
N VAL A 205 -6.90 -3.49 -11.49
CA VAL A 205 -6.58 -3.64 -10.06
C VAL A 205 -7.49 -4.65 -9.39
N ALA A 206 -8.80 -4.58 -9.62
CA ALA A 206 -9.75 -5.54 -9.08
C ALA A 206 -9.47 -6.98 -9.54
N ASP A 207 -9.14 -7.16 -10.82
CA ASP A 207 -8.83 -8.47 -11.40
C ASP A 207 -7.58 -9.11 -10.77
N VAL A 208 -6.51 -8.33 -10.58
CA VAL A 208 -5.29 -8.82 -9.92
C VAL A 208 -5.55 -9.11 -8.45
N ARG A 209 -6.22 -8.20 -7.74
CA ARG A 209 -6.56 -8.35 -6.33
C ARG A 209 -7.36 -9.62 -6.06
N ASN A 210 -8.35 -9.92 -6.89
CA ASN A 210 -9.19 -11.12 -6.77
C ASN A 210 -8.41 -12.44 -6.98
N GLN A 211 -7.22 -12.39 -7.58
CA GLN A 211 -6.35 -13.56 -7.70
C GLN A 211 -5.54 -13.80 -6.42
N LEU A 212 -5.27 -12.75 -5.63
CA LEU A 212 -4.47 -12.81 -4.41
C LEU A 212 -5.28 -13.24 -3.18
N VAL A 213 -6.56 -12.85 -3.08
CA VAL A 213 -7.41 -13.04 -1.89
C VAL A 213 -8.29 -14.31 -1.96
N LYS A 214 -7.74 -15.45 -2.40
CA LYS A 214 -8.47 -16.72 -2.49
C LYS A 214 -8.32 -17.63 -1.28
#